data_AF-A0A0K0EGL3-F1
#
_entry.id   AF-A0A0K0EGL3-F1
#
_cell.length_a   1.000
_cell.length_b   1.000
_cell.length_c   1.000
_cell.angle_alpha   90.00
_cell.angle_beta   90.00
_cell.angle_gamma   90.00
#
_symmetry.space_group_name_H-M   'P 1'
#
loop_
_entity.id
_entity.type
_entity.pdbx_description
1 polymer ?
#
loop_
_entity_poly.entity_id
_entity_poly.type
_entity_poly.pdbx_seq_one_letter_code
_entity_poly.pdbx_strand_id
1 'polypeptide(L)'
;MSTKINYKIILLTILIKIVFSNSNKIEIFGVNSEEGSLMLGCIICKQLLNYISIFYQIGMNKNSIKDSIQANYCNDLGLFTNICTKTLDAYYNDLWKDSINVTISSNMEKCQNIGLCPTTTQLDACSSNFELKYANNKNMFIKKKKYREEL
;
A
#
# COMPACT_ATOMS: atom_id res chain seq x y z
N MET A 1 1.59 -31.03 -28.46
CA MET A 1 1.79 -31.17 -26.99
C MET A 1 1.68 -29.81 -26.28
N SER A 2 0.75 -28.93 -26.69
CA SER A 2 0.76 -27.49 -26.30
C SER A 2 -0.49 -27.02 -25.52
N THR A 3 -1.44 -27.91 -25.21
CA THR A 3 -2.71 -27.52 -24.57
C THR A 3 -2.64 -27.41 -23.04
N LYS A 4 -1.69 -28.07 -22.38
CA LYS A 4 -1.58 -28.06 -20.90
C LYS A 4 -1.09 -26.73 -20.32
N ILE A 5 -0.35 -25.93 -21.09
CA ILE A 5 0.22 -24.66 -20.60
C ILE A 5 -0.85 -23.56 -20.53
N ASN A 6 -1.73 -23.47 -21.53
CA ASN A 6 -2.80 -22.47 -21.55
C ASN A 6 -3.78 -22.61 -20.38
N TYR A 7 -4.12 -23.84 -19.98
CA TYR A 7 -5.07 -24.05 -18.87
C TYR A 7 -4.51 -23.59 -17.52
N LYS A 8 -3.22 -23.83 -17.25
CA LYS A 8 -2.57 -23.37 -16.01
C LYS A 8 -2.54 -21.84 -15.92
N ILE A 9 -2.24 -21.16 -17.02
CA ILE A 9 -2.21 -19.69 -17.07
C ILE A 9 -3.61 -19.12 -16.82
N ILE A 10 -4.64 -19.67 -17.49
CA ILE A 10 -6.03 -19.20 -17.30
C ILE A 10 -6.50 -19.43 -15.86
N LEU A 11 -6.24 -20.62 -15.27
CA LEU A 11 -6.60 -20.89 -13.89
C LEU A 11 -5.91 -19.95 -12.91
N LEU A 12 -4.64 -19.64 -13.18
CA LEU A 12 -3.86 -18.73 -12.36
C LEU A 12 -4.44 -17.31 -12.41
N THR A 13 -4.79 -16.81 -13.59
CA THR A 13 -5.43 -15.50 -13.74
C THR A 13 -6.78 -15.44 -13.00
N ILE A 14 -7.55 -16.52 -13.01
CA ILE A 14 -8.81 -16.63 -12.27
C ILE A 14 -8.55 -16.66 -10.75
N LEU A 15 -7.60 -17.47 -10.27
CA LEU A 15 -7.25 -17.56 -8.85
C LEU A 15 -6.73 -16.24 -8.31
N ILE A 16 -5.88 -15.56 -9.06
CA ILE A 16 -5.41 -14.20 -8.78
C ILE A 16 -6.61 -13.28 -8.59
N LYS A 17 -7.51 -13.20 -9.56
CA LYS A 17 -8.71 -12.35 -9.45
C LYS A 17 -9.57 -12.69 -8.23
N ILE A 18 -9.81 -13.96 -7.94
CA ILE A 18 -10.63 -14.40 -6.79
C ILE A 18 -9.97 -14.01 -5.46
N VAL A 19 -8.68 -14.29 -5.30
CA VAL A 19 -7.93 -13.97 -4.06
C VAL A 19 -7.88 -12.45 -3.86
N PHE A 20 -7.71 -11.69 -4.94
CA PHE A 20 -7.62 -10.23 -4.86
C PHE A 20 -8.97 -9.53 -4.68
N SER A 21 -10.07 -10.04 -5.26
CA SER A 21 -11.42 -9.51 -5.00
C SER A 21 -11.82 -9.62 -3.53
N ASN A 22 -11.38 -10.65 -2.82
CA ASN A 22 -11.69 -10.80 -1.39
C ASN A 22 -10.84 -9.90 -0.47
N SER A 23 -9.73 -9.34 -0.96
CA SER A 23 -8.82 -8.51 -0.15
C SER A 23 -9.15 -7.00 -0.21
N ASN A 24 -9.98 -6.57 -1.15
CA ASN A 24 -10.22 -5.15 -1.46
C ASN A 24 -11.36 -4.48 -0.66
N LYS A 25 -11.72 -4.99 0.52
CA LYS A 25 -12.60 -4.27 1.45
C LYS A 25 -11.80 -3.19 2.20
N ILE A 26 -11.33 -2.18 1.48
CA ILE A 26 -10.60 -1.04 2.03
C ILE A 26 -11.61 0.08 2.30
N GLU A 27 -12.01 0.23 3.56
CA GLU A 27 -12.73 1.41 4.04
C GLU A 27 -11.74 2.59 4.11
N ILE A 28 -11.77 3.46 3.10
CA ILE A 28 -11.01 4.72 3.12
C ILE A 28 -11.85 5.74 3.91
N PHE A 29 -11.71 5.75 5.24
CA PHE A 29 -12.22 6.86 6.05
C PHE A 29 -11.35 8.09 5.83
N GLY A 30 -11.99 9.25 5.59
CA GLY A 30 -11.36 10.49 5.12
C GLY A 30 -10.05 10.86 5.80
N VAL A 31 -8.97 10.88 5.03
CA VAL A 31 -7.62 11.13 5.51
C VAL A 31 -7.10 12.47 4.98
N ASN A 32 -6.53 13.30 5.86
CA ASN A 32 -5.82 14.52 5.48
C ASN A 32 -4.58 14.16 4.62
N SER A 33 -4.19 15.01 3.67
CA SER A 33 -3.37 14.61 2.49
C SER A 33 -2.02 13.94 2.77
N GLU A 34 -1.43 14.14 3.95
CA GLU A 34 -0.13 13.54 4.31
C GLU A 34 -0.29 12.12 4.88
N GLU A 35 -1.27 11.92 5.78
CA GLU A 35 -1.59 10.62 6.36
C GLU A 35 -2.15 9.66 5.30
N GLY A 36 -2.92 10.18 4.34
CA GLY A 36 -3.48 9.39 3.26
C GLY A 36 -2.42 8.85 2.31
N SER A 37 -1.36 9.63 2.07
CA SER A 37 -0.23 9.23 1.22
C SER A 37 0.56 8.08 1.85
N LEU A 38 0.83 8.17 3.16
CA LEU A 38 1.61 7.17 3.87
C LEU A 38 0.82 5.86 4.09
N MET A 39 -0.49 5.96 4.33
CA MET A 39 -1.37 4.79 4.36
C MET A 39 -1.45 4.09 3.00
N LEU A 40 -1.54 4.87 1.91
CA LEU A 40 -1.57 4.34 0.55
C LEU A 40 -0.25 3.63 0.19
N GLY A 41 0.91 4.23 0.51
CA GLY A 41 2.22 3.61 0.32
C GLY A 41 2.34 2.26 1.04
N CYS A 42 1.81 2.18 2.26
CA CYS A 42 1.80 0.96 3.06
C CYS A 42 0.93 -0.14 2.42
N ILE A 43 -0.25 0.22 1.93
CA ILE A 43 -1.16 -0.70 1.23
C ILE A 43 -0.50 -1.24 -0.04
N ILE A 44 0.05 -0.34 -0.88
CA ILE A 44 0.74 -0.73 -2.12
C ILE A 44 1.90 -1.68 -1.79
N CYS A 45 2.75 -1.34 -0.82
CA CYS A 45 3.88 -2.18 -0.44
C CYS A 45 3.48 -3.61 -0.06
N LYS A 46 2.49 -3.76 0.83
CA LYS A 46 2.02 -5.08 1.28
C LYS A 46 1.50 -5.91 0.13
N GLN A 47 0.79 -5.25 -0.78
CA GLN A 47 0.22 -5.88 -1.95
C GLN A 47 1.30 -6.31 -2.95
N LEU A 48 2.32 -5.47 -3.17
CA LEU A 48 3.48 -5.82 -3.99
C LEU A 48 4.20 -7.07 -3.43
N LEU A 49 4.46 -7.14 -2.13
CA LEU A 49 5.07 -8.33 -1.49
C LEU A 49 4.23 -9.58 -1.72
N ASN A 50 2.90 -9.47 -1.63
CA ASN A 50 2.00 -10.58 -1.88
C ASN A 50 2.11 -11.08 -3.34
N TYR A 51 2.07 -10.17 -4.32
CA TYR A 51 2.25 -10.53 -5.72
C TYR A 51 3.60 -11.19 -5.99
N ILE A 52 4.69 -10.63 -5.44
CA ILE A 52 6.03 -11.21 -5.63
C ILE A 52 6.06 -12.62 -5.07
N SER A 53 5.56 -12.83 -3.84
CA SER A 53 5.52 -14.15 -3.21
C SER A 53 4.74 -15.17 -4.06
N ILE A 54 3.52 -14.81 -4.48
CA ILE A 54 2.67 -15.68 -5.31
C ILE A 54 3.36 -16.03 -6.64
N PHE A 55 3.86 -15.03 -7.36
CA PHE A 55 4.46 -15.26 -8.66
C PHE A 55 5.80 -15.99 -8.58
N TYR A 56 6.56 -15.77 -7.51
CA TYR A 56 7.78 -16.51 -7.23
C TYR A 56 7.48 -18.00 -6.97
N GLN A 57 6.44 -18.30 -6.17
CA GLN A 57 6.04 -19.68 -5.86
C GLN A 57 5.63 -20.49 -7.10
N ILE A 58 5.10 -19.84 -8.14
CA ILE A 58 4.76 -20.51 -9.41
C ILE A 58 5.93 -20.55 -10.42
N GLY A 59 7.12 -20.10 -10.02
CA GLY A 59 8.34 -20.21 -10.81
C GLY A 59 8.54 -19.10 -11.85
N MET A 60 7.91 -17.93 -11.69
CA MET A 60 8.22 -16.78 -12.55
C MET A 60 9.58 -16.19 -12.20
N ASN A 61 10.32 -15.73 -13.21
CA ASN A 61 11.58 -15.04 -13.00
C ASN A 61 11.36 -13.60 -12.51
N LYS A 62 12.38 -13.03 -11.87
CA LYS A 62 12.34 -11.68 -11.28
C LYS A 62 11.82 -10.59 -12.23
N ASN A 63 12.22 -10.57 -13.49
CA ASN A 63 11.80 -9.50 -14.39
C ASN A 63 10.34 -9.68 -14.83
N SER A 64 9.94 -10.89 -15.19
CA SER A 64 8.54 -11.20 -15.54
C SER A 64 7.57 -10.94 -14.39
N ILE A 65 8.00 -11.10 -13.14
CA ILE A 65 7.21 -10.75 -11.95
C ILE A 65 6.97 -9.24 -11.90
N LYS A 66 8.02 -8.43 -12.08
CA LYS A 66 7.91 -6.96 -12.11
C LYS A 66 6.93 -6.51 -13.19
N ASP A 67 7.09 -7.03 -14.40
CA ASP A 67 6.24 -6.69 -15.54
C ASP A 67 4.76 -7.09 -15.29
N SER A 68 4.55 -8.24 -14.66
CA SER A 68 3.22 -8.72 -14.32
C SER A 68 2.55 -7.88 -13.24
N ILE A 69 3.30 -7.40 -12.26
CA ILE A 69 2.79 -6.47 -11.25
C ILE A 69 2.42 -5.14 -11.89
N GLN A 70 3.28 -4.59 -12.76
CA GLN A 70 3.00 -3.36 -13.47
C GLN A 70 1.69 -3.48 -14.27
N ALA A 71 1.55 -4.56 -15.04
CA ALA A 71 0.42 -4.78 -15.93
C ALA A 71 -0.90 -5.11 -15.21
N ASN A 72 -0.85 -5.94 -14.17
CA ASN A 72 -2.07 -6.50 -13.54
C ASN A 72 -2.43 -5.87 -12.19
N TYR A 73 -1.58 -5.00 -11.64
CA TYR A 73 -1.86 -4.31 -10.39
C TYR A 73 -1.76 -2.81 -10.55
N CYS A 74 -0.58 -2.27 -10.90
CA CYS A 74 -0.42 -0.81 -10.96
C CYS A 74 -1.32 -0.15 -12.02
N ASN A 75 -1.47 -0.78 -13.19
CA ASN A 75 -2.35 -0.25 -14.23
C ASN A 75 -3.85 -0.30 -13.86
N ASP A 76 -4.24 -1.20 -12.96
CA ASP A 76 -5.64 -1.38 -12.54
C ASP A 76 -6.06 -0.39 -11.42
N LEU A 77 -5.12 0.35 -10.83
CA LEU A 77 -5.38 1.28 -9.71
C LEU A 77 -5.93 2.66 -10.11
N GLY A 78 -6.14 2.91 -11.41
CA GLY A 78 -6.71 4.17 -11.91
C GLY A 78 -5.92 5.41 -11.49
N LEU A 79 -6.50 6.25 -10.63
CA LEU A 79 -5.85 7.51 -10.20
C LEU A 79 -4.51 7.29 -9.46
N PHE A 80 -4.31 6.11 -8.88
CA PHE A 80 -3.09 5.78 -8.13
C PHE A 80 -2.04 5.04 -8.96
N THR A 81 -2.28 4.81 -10.27
CA THR A 81 -1.34 4.10 -11.15
C THR A 81 0.06 4.69 -11.08
N ASN A 82 0.20 6.02 -11.18
CA ASN A 82 1.51 6.68 -11.16
C ASN A 82 2.26 6.45 -9.82
N ILE A 83 1.53 6.47 -8.70
CA ILE A 83 2.11 6.24 -7.37
C ILE A 83 2.57 4.78 -7.25
N CYS A 84 1.75 3.83 -7.72
CA CYS A 84 2.12 2.42 -7.73
C CYS A 84 3.33 2.15 -8.61
N THR A 85 3.36 2.65 -9.85
CA THR A 85 4.49 2.50 -10.78
C THR A 85 5.77 3.04 -10.16
N LYS A 86 5.75 4.25 -9.60
CA LYS A 86 6.93 4.84 -8.95
C LYS A 86 7.38 4.04 -7.73
N THR A 87 6.44 3.54 -6.93
CA THR A 87 6.74 2.70 -5.76
C THR A 87 7.36 1.38 -6.21
N LEU A 88 6.80 0.74 -7.24
CA LEU A 88 7.34 -0.46 -7.83
C LEU A 88 8.76 -0.20 -8.34
N ASP A 89 8.98 0.82 -9.15
CA ASP A 89 10.29 1.11 -9.72
C ASP A 89 11.37 1.42 -8.66
N ALA A 90 11.01 2.17 -7.62
CA ALA A 90 11.94 2.54 -6.56
C ALA A 90 12.28 1.37 -5.63
N TYR A 91 11.28 0.58 -5.21
CA TYR A 91 11.44 -0.38 -4.11
C TYR A 91 11.46 -1.84 -4.55
N TYR A 92 11.24 -2.17 -5.84
CA TYR A 92 11.11 -3.56 -6.28
C TYR A 92 12.30 -4.45 -5.89
N ASN A 93 13.53 -3.92 -5.93
CA ASN A 93 14.71 -4.71 -5.59
C ASN A 93 14.75 -5.09 -4.11
N ASP A 94 14.36 -4.18 -3.23
CA ASP A 94 14.30 -4.43 -1.79
C ASP A 94 13.15 -5.38 -1.46
N LEU A 95 11.97 -5.14 -2.03
CA LEU A 95 10.81 -6.02 -1.91
C LEU A 95 11.09 -7.44 -2.42
N TRP A 96 11.80 -7.56 -3.55
CA TRP A 96 12.24 -8.84 -4.08
C TRP A 96 13.15 -9.56 -3.09
N LYS A 97 14.19 -8.89 -2.59
CA LYS A 97 15.14 -9.47 -1.63
C LYS A 97 14.43 -9.93 -0.35
N ASP A 98 13.52 -9.12 0.16
CA ASP A 98 12.74 -9.44 1.37
C ASP A 98 11.73 -10.56 1.13
N SER A 99 11.19 -10.70 -0.09
CA SER A 99 10.25 -11.76 -0.43
C SER A 99 10.91 -13.15 -0.53
N ILE A 100 12.15 -13.23 -1.01
CA ILE A 100 12.88 -14.49 -1.17
C ILE A 100 13.69 -14.88 0.08
N ASN A 101 13.92 -13.94 0.98
CA ASN A 101 14.59 -14.22 2.24
C ASN A 101 13.67 -15.02 3.16
N VAL A 102 14.18 -16.15 3.68
CA VAL A 102 13.42 -17.13 4.48
C VAL A 102 13.17 -16.64 5.91
N THR A 103 13.66 -15.45 6.27
CA THR A 103 13.31 -14.84 7.55
C THR A 103 11.82 -14.50 7.57
N ILE A 104 11.11 -15.06 8.55
CA ILE A 104 9.67 -14.87 8.72
C ILE A 104 9.43 -13.50 9.36
N SER A 105 9.60 -12.45 8.58
CA SER A 105 9.10 -11.12 8.89
C SER A 105 7.75 -10.93 8.20
N SER A 106 6.79 -10.34 8.92
CA SER A 106 5.47 -10.07 8.35
C SER A 106 5.58 -9.06 7.20
N ASN A 107 4.64 -9.06 6.24
CA ASN A 107 4.64 -8.05 5.18
C ASN A 107 4.57 -6.61 5.75
N MET A 108 3.95 -6.43 6.93
CA MET A 108 3.96 -5.14 7.62
C MET A 108 5.39 -4.73 7.99
N GLU A 109 6.15 -5.61 8.62
CA GLU A 109 7.52 -5.37 9.06
C GLU A 109 8.45 -5.09 7.87
N LYS A 110 8.34 -5.89 6.80
CA LYS A 110 9.08 -5.66 5.54
C LYS A 110 8.80 -4.26 4.97
N CYS A 111 7.54 -3.86 4.95
CA CYS A 111 7.14 -2.53 4.48
C CYS A 111 7.54 -1.39 5.42
N GLN A 112 7.61 -1.63 6.73
CA GLN A 112 8.14 -0.69 7.72
C GLN A 112 9.65 -0.48 7.53
N ASN A 113 10.39 -1.56 7.27
CA ASN A 113 11.85 -1.52 7.10
C ASN A 113 12.28 -0.63 5.91
N ILE A 114 11.48 -0.56 4.86
CA ILE A 114 11.72 0.32 3.71
C ILE A 114 10.99 1.68 3.81
N GLY A 115 10.35 1.97 4.94
CA GLY A 115 9.70 3.25 5.22
C GLY A 115 8.39 3.50 4.48
N LEU A 116 7.78 2.47 3.86
CA LEU A 116 6.47 2.58 3.21
C LEU A 116 5.30 2.37 4.16
N CYS A 117 5.52 1.70 5.29
CA CYS A 117 4.54 1.60 6.38
C CYS A 117 5.04 2.35 7.63
N PRO A 118 4.14 3.02 8.35
CA PRO A 118 4.52 3.68 9.59
C PRO A 118 4.79 2.65 10.68
N THR A 119 5.74 2.98 11.57
CA THR A 119 5.88 2.29 12.85
C THR A 119 4.86 2.80 13.85
N THR A 120 4.56 2.04 14.90
CA THR A 120 3.65 2.48 15.97
C THR A 120 4.08 3.83 16.54
N THR A 121 5.39 4.03 16.75
CA THR A 121 5.97 5.29 17.21
C THR A 121 5.67 6.46 16.27
N GLN A 122 5.65 6.25 14.95
CA GLN A 122 5.30 7.28 13.98
C GLN A 122 3.81 7.63 14.03
N LEU A 123 2.93 6.62 14.17
CA LEU A 123 1.49 6.85 14.37
C LEU A 123 1.19 7.62 15.66
N ASP A 124 1.88 7.30 16.75
CA ASP A 124 1.71 7.96 18.05
C ASP A 124 2.17 9.43 17.99
N ALA A 125 3.31 9.68 17.33
CA ALA A 125 3.82 11.03 17.11
C ALA A 125 2.83 11.89 16.29
N CYS A 126 2.25 11.32 15.23
CA CYS A 126 1.20 11.98 14.45
C CYS A 126 -0.02 12.30 15.32
N SER A 127 -0.50 11.34 16.11
CA SER A 127 -1.68 11.52 16.97
C SER A 127 -1.50 12.68 17.96
N SER A 128 -0.34 12.77 18.61
CA SER A 128 -0.06 13.86 19.56
C SER A 128 -0.09 15.26 18.91
N ASN A 129 0.38 15.37 17.66
CA ASN A 129 0.37 16.62 16.90
C ASN A 129 -1.03 17.01 16.41
N PHE A 130 -1.86 16.03 16.06
CA PHE A 130 -3.25 16.27 15.66
C PHE A 130 -4.11 16.80 16.79
N GLU A 131 -3.97 16.26 18.00
CA GLU A 131 -4.71 16.75 19.17
C GLU A 131 -4.35 18.20 19.49
N LEU A 132 -3.07 18.55 19.48
CA LEU A 132 -2.58 19.92 19.67
C LEU A 132 -3.08 20.87 18.57
N LYS A 133 -2.98 20.47 17.30
CA LYS A 133 -3.42 21.29 16.15
C LYS A 133 -4.92 21.49 16.15
N TYR A 134 -5.70 20.44 16.44
CA TYR A 134 -7.15 20.51 16.56
C TYR A 134 -7.58 21.39 17.74
N ALA A 135 -6.97 21.21 18.91
CA ALA A 135 -7.25 22.05 20.09
C ALA A 135 -6.93 23.53 19.84
N ASN A 136 -5.77 23.83 19.22
CA ASN A 136 -5.37 25.19 18.87
C ASN A 136 -6.35 25.83 17.88
N ASN A 137 -6.72 25.10 16.84
CA ASN A 137 -7.69 25.59 15.85
C ASN A 137 -9.07 25.80 16.49
N LYS A 138 -9.57 24.85 17.29
CA LYS A 138 -10.84 24.97 18.02
C LYS A 138 -10.85 26.21 18.92
N ASN A 139 -9.77 26.43 19.68
CA ASN A 139 -9.63 27.62 20.53
C ASN A 139 -9.61 28.91 19.70
N MET A 140 -8.94 28.93 18.53
CA MET A 140 -8.97 30.07 17.62
C MET A 140 -10.38 30.35 17.08
N PHE A 141 -11.13 29.30 16.69
CA PHE A 141 -12.52 29.43 16.23
C PHE A 141 -13.44 29.95 17.33
N ILE A 142 -13.31 29.46 18.57
CA ILE A 142 -14.08 29.93 19.72
C ILE A 142 -13.77 31.41 20.01
N LYS A 143 -12.49 31.81 20.03
CA LYS A 143 -12.09 33.21 20.21
C LYS A 143 -12.66 34.13 19.13
N LYS A 144 -12.60 33.72 17.86
CA LYS A 144 -13.18 34.47 16.73
C LYS A 144 -14.71 34.51 16.75
N LYS A 145 -15.37 33.51 17.34
CA LYS A 145 -16.83 33.51 17.55
C LYS A 145 -17.20 34.50 18.64
N LYS A 146 -16.55 34.45 19.80
CA LYS A 146 -16.79 35.36 20.92
C LYS A 146 -16.58 36.84 20.54
N TYR A 147 -15.51 37.15 19.81
CA TYR A 147 -15.25 38.51 19.31
C TYR A 147 -16.35 39.04 18.37
N ARG A 148 -17.05 38.15 17.64
CA ARG A 148 -18.17 38.52 16.76
C ARG A 148 -19.51 38.70 17.49
N GLU A 149 -19.64 38.16 18.70
CA GLU A 149 -20.84 38.30 19.54
C GLU A 149 -20.76 39.52 20.48
N GLU A 150 -19.56 40.12 20.61
CA GLU A 150 -19.29 41.32 21.42
C GLU A 150 -19.25 42.64 20.60
N LEU A 151 -19.50 42.56 19.28
CA LEU A 151 -19.65 43.69 18.35
C LEU A 151 -21.12 43.89 17.98
#